data_AF-A0A2E6T8X0-F1
#
_entry.id   AF-A0A2E6T8X0-F1
#
_cell.length_a   1.000
_cell.length_b   1.000
_cell.length_c   1.000
_cell.angle_alpha   90.00
_cell.angle_beta   90.00
_cell.angle_gamma   90.00
#
_symmetry.space_group_name_H-M   'P 1'
#
loop_
_entity.id
_entity.type
_entity.pdbx_description
1 polymer ?
#
loop_
_entity_poly.entity_id
_entity_poly.type
_entity_poly.pdbx_seq_one_letter_code
_entity_poly.pdbx_strand_id
1 'polypeptide(L)'
;EKKGGEAFACAVIEAYYEVNKALADTAKRDETLIAIGEKFSNLGLEQMETVVEQTKFYGTPDKGLAVLRGANLPKIMEKVVSFCIAHDIVEKAPSISYGDSSKDANAAVRFDPTFIEKVKQGAVK
;
A
#
# COMPACT_ATOMS: atom_id res chain seq x y z
N GLU A 1 3.33 15.09 -15.40
CA GLU A 1 4.12 13.97 -14.86
C GLU A 1 5.60 14.10 -15.24
N LYS A 2 6.51 13.50 -14.46
CA LYS A 2 7.93 13.43 -14.82
C LYS A 2 8.16 12.23 -15.74
N LYS A 3 9.09 12.37 -16.71
CA LYS A 3 9.51 11.27 -17.58
C LYS A 3 9.93 10.05 -16.74
N GLY A 4 9.35 8.88 -17.03
CA GLY A 4 9.63 7.63 -16.31
C GLY A 4 8.89 7.46 -14.98
N GLY A 5 8.03 8.41 -14.58
CA GLY A 5 7.30 8.34 -13.30
C GLY A 5 6.39 7.12 -13.19
N GLU A 6 5.66 6.80 -14.26
CA GLU A 6 4.82 5.61 -14.32
C GLU A 6 5.62 4.31 -14.18
N ALA A 7 6.70 4.17 -14.96
CA ALA A 7 7.54 2.97 -14.90
C ALA A 7 8.13 2.77 -13.49
N PHE A 8 8.55 3.86 -12.85
CA PHE A 8 9.02 3.83 -11.47
C PHE A 8 7.92 3.42 -10.48
N ALA A 9 6.72 4.00 -10.59
CA ALA A 9 5.59 3.65 -9.71
C ALA A 9 5.20 2.18 -9.84
N CYS A 10 5.13 1.66 -11.08
CA CYS A 10 4.86 0.25 -11.33
C CYS A 10 5.96 -0.66 -10.78
N ALA A 11 7.25 -0.30 -10.96
CA ALA A 11 8.36 -1.09 -10.43
C ALA A 11 8.35 -1.18 -8.89
N VAL A 12 7.96 -0.11 -8.19
CA VAL A 12 7.79 -0.14 -6.72
C VAL A 12 6.66 -1.08 -6.30
N ILE A 13 5.54 -1.06 -7.02
CA ILE A 13 4.39 -1.94 -6.76
C ILE A 13 4.75 -3.40 -7.04
N GLU A 14 5.46 -3.68 -8.14
CA GLU A 14 5.96 -5.02 -8.47
C GLU A 14 6.90 -5.54 -7.38
N ALA A 15 7.87 -4.73 -6.96
CA ALA A 15 8.78 -5.08 -5.87
C ALA A 15 8.01 -5.43 -4.58
N TYR A 16 6.98 -4.65 -4.22
CA TYR A 16 6.12 -4.97 -3.08
C TYR A 16 5.44 -6.34 -3.22
N TYR A 17 4.89 -6.66 -4.39
CA TYR A 17 4.24 -7.96 -4.60
C TYR A 17 5.23 -9.12 -4.67
N GLU A 18 6.45 -8.93 -5.17
CA GLU A 18 7.52 -9.94 -5.11
C GLU A 18 7.94 -10.24 -3.66
N VAL A 19 8.07 -9.22 -2.81
CA VAL A 19 8.32 -9.43 -1.37
C VAL A 19 7.20 -10.27 -0.74
N ASN A 20 5.94 -9.99 -1.09
CA ASN A 20 4.82 -10.77 -0.57
C ASN A 20 4.78 -12.21 -1.10
N LYS A 21 5.24 -12.46 -2.33
CA LYS A 21 5.42 -13.82 -2.86
C LYS A 21 6.50 -14.56 -2.07
N ALA A 22 7.64 -13.93 -1.79
CA ALA A 22 8.70 -14.52 -0.99
C ALA A 22 8.24 -14.84 0.45
N LEU A 23 7.46 -13.94 1.07
CA LEU A 23 6.86 -14.19 2.39
C LEU A 23 5.88 -15.37 2.38
N ALA A 24 5.15 -15.59 1.28
CA ALA A 24 4.20 -16.69 1.14
C ALA A 24 4.87 -18.03 0.76
N ASP A 25 6.12 -18.01 0.29
CA ASP A 25 6.88 -19.20 -0.07
C ASP A 25 7.42 -19.88 1.20
N THR A 26 6.82 -21.01 1.58
CA THR A 26 7.19 -21.74 2.80
C THR A 26 8.63 -22.23 2.80
N ALA A 27 9.27 -22.40 1.64
CA ALA A 27 10.66 -22.82 1.55
C ALA A 27 11.65 -21.67 1.84
N LYS A 28 11.20 -20.42 1.70
CA LYS A 28 12.04 -19.21 1.85
C LYS A 28 11.58 -18.28 2.96
N ARG A 29 10.46 -18.63 3.61
CA ARG A 29 9.77 -17.78 4.57
C ARG A 29 10.68 -17.35 5.71
N ASP A 30 11.36 -18.30 6.36
CA ASP A 30 12.18 -18.02 7.54
C ASP A 30 13.39 -17.14 7.18
N GLU A 31 14.08 -17.46 6.09
CA GLU A 31 15.20 -16.65 5.58
C GLU A 31 14.73 -15.21 5.25
N THR A 32 13.55 -15.10 4.62
CA THR A 32 12.95 -13.80 4.29
C THR A 32 12.59 -13.01 5.55
N LEU A 33 12.02 -13.66 6.58
CA LEU A 33 11.65 -13.03 7.84
C LEU A 33 12.89 -12.58 8.63
N ILE A 34 13.93 -13.41 8.69
CA ILE A 34 15.20 -13.06 9.33
C ILE A 34 15.82 -11.84 8.64
N ALA A 35 15.92 -11.87 7.31
CA ALA A 35 16.50 -10.76 6.53
C ALA A 35 15.73 -9.44 6.70
N ILE A 36 14.40 -9.50 6.85
CA ILE A 36 13.58 -8.31 7.17
C ILE A 36 13.81 -7.87 8.62
N GLY A 37 13.81 -8.81 9.57
CA GLY A 37 13.99 -8.54 11.00
C GLY A 37 15.31 -7.84 11.32
N GLU A 38 16.40 -8.31 10.71
CA GLU A 38 17.75 -7.71 10.82
C GLU A 38 17.78 -6.26 10.32
N LYS A 39 17.07 -5.96 9.22
CA LYS A 39 17.11 -4.61 8.61
C LYS A 39 16.19 -3.60 9.27
N PHE A 40 15.05 -4.03 9.80
CA PHE A 40 14.00 -3.10 10.23
C PHE A 40 13.93 -2.87 11.74
N SER A 41 14.29 -3.86 12.58
CA SER A 41 14.21 -3.66 14.04
C SER A 41 15.07 -4.61 14.90
N ASN A 42 16.11 -5.23 14.35
CA ASN A 42 16.92 -6.27 15.03
C ASN A 42 16.04 -7.39 15.64
N LEU A 43 14.93 -7.73 14.97
CA LEU A 43 14.00 -8.74 15.43
C LEU A 43 14.42 -10.13 14.97
N GLY A 44 14.32 -11.11 15.87
CA GLY A 44 14.50 -12.52 15.52
C GLY A 44 13.30 -13.11 14.78
N LEU A 45 13.43 -14.36 14.35
CA LEU A 45 12.41 -15.07 13.56
C LEU A 45 11.03 -15.09 14.24
N GLU A 46 10.93 -15.53 15.49
CA GLU A 46 9.64 -15.63 16.22
C GLU A 46 8.91 -14.28 16.33
N GLN A 47 9.66 -13.20 16.53
CA GLN A 47 9.10 -11.85 16.59
C GLN A 47 8.60 -11.41 15.22
N MET A 48 9.36 -11.71 14.17
CA MET A 48 8.96 -11.41 12.80
C MET A 48 7.75 -12.20 12.35
N GLU A 49 7.60 -13.46 12.76
CA GLU A 49 6.39 -14.26 12.53
C GLU A 49 5.16 -13.57 13.12
N THR A 50 5.27 -13.11 14.37
CA THR A 50 4.19 -12.36 15.04
C THR A 50 3.84 -11.08 14.28
N VAL A 51 4.86 -10.33 13.86
CA VAL A 51 4.67 -9.08 13.10
C VAL A 51 3.91 -9.33 11.81
N VAL A 52 4.28 -10.37 11.05
CA VAL A 52 3.64 -10.64 9.76
C VAL A 52 2.26 -11.29 9.88
N GLU A 53 1.96 -11.93 11.01
CA GLU A 53 0.62 -12.39 11.33
C GLU A 53 -0.32 -11.23 11.69
N GLN A 54 0.15 -10.29 12.50
CA GLN A 54 -0.63 -9.12 12.93
C GLN A 54 -0.78 -8.06 11.83
N THR A 55 0.18 -8.01 10.90
CA THR A 55 0.18 -7.05 9.80
C THR A 55 -0.66 -7.57 8.64
N LYS A 56 -1.68 -6.81 8.27
CA LYS A 56 -2.50 -7.14 7.10
C LYS A 56 -1.81 -6.72 5.81
N PHE A 57 -1.11 -7.66 5.18
CA PHE A 57 -0.52 -7.43 3.86
C PHE A 57 -1.56 -7.59 2.74
N TYR A 58 -1.78 -6.52 1.98
CA TYR A 58 -2.54 -6.55 0.73
C TYR A 58 -1.65 -7.03 -0.43
N GLY A 59 -0.95 -8.15 -0.21
CA GLY A 59 0.20 -8.60 -0.97
C GLY A 59 -0.04 -9.10 -2.40
N THR A 60 -1.22 -8.87 -2.96
CA THR A 60 -1.52 -9.16 -4.37
C THR A 60 -2.25 -7.99 -5.01
N PRO A 61 -2.17 -7.81 -6.34
CA PRO A 61 -2.93 -6.77 -7.04
C PRO A 61 -4.41 -6.80 -6.69
N ASP A 62 -5.04 -7.99 -6.65
CA ASP A 62 -6.45 -8.12 -6.29
C ASP A 62 -6.78 -7.64 -4.88
N LYS A 63 -5.93 -7.98 -3.89
CA LYS A 63 -6.11 -7.52 -2.52
C LYS A 63 -5.92 -6.00 -2.40
N GLY A 64 -4.93 -5.44 -3.08
CA GLY A 64 -4.71 -3.98 -3.11
C GLY A 64 -5.88 -3.23 -3.76
N LEU A 65 -6.36 -3.72 -4.90
CA LEU A 65 -7.53 -3.14 -5.59
C LEU A 65 -8.80 -3.24 -4.74
N ALA A 66 -9.01 -4.35 -4.02
CA ALA A 66 -10.15 -4.50 -3.13
C ALA A 66 -10.19 -3.47 -2.01
N VAL A 67 -9.02 -2.98 -1.54
CA VAL A 67 -8.94 -1.89 -0.57
C VAL A 67 -9.30 -0.56 -1.22
N LEU A 68 -8.59 -0.20 -2.29
CA LEU A 68 -8.70 1.12 -2.91
C LEU A 68 -10.07 1.36 -3.57
N ARG A 69 -10.74 0.29 -4.03
CA ARG A 69 -12.10 0.35 -4.59
C ARG A 69 -13.18 0.02 -3.57
N GLY A 70 -12.79 -0.43 -2.37
CA GLY A 70 -13.72 -0.90 -1.35
C GLY A 70 -14.51 0.23 -0.72
N ALA A 71 -15.80 0.02 -0.47
CA ALA A 71 -16.68 0.98 0.21
C ALA A 71 -16.26 1.29 1.66
N ASN A 72 -15.34 0.50 2.24
CA ASN A 72 -14.83 0.72 3.59
C ASN A 72 -13.76 1.81 3.64
N LEU A 73 -12.95 2.00 2.59
CA LEU A 73 -11.87 2.99 2.61
C LEU A 73 -12.42 4.42 2.82
N PRO A 74 -13.48 4.86 2.12
CA PRO A 74 -14.08 6.17 2.40
C PRO A 74 -14.54 6.35 3.85
N LYS A 75 -15.17 5.33 4.44
CA LYS A 75 -15.63 5.35 5.84
C LYS A 75 -14.47 5.40 6.84
N ILE A 76 -13.35 4.75 6.52
CA ILE A 76 -12.13 4.79 7.33
C ILE A 76 -11.53 6.19 7.25
N MET A 77 -11.41 6.77 6.05
CA MET A 77 -10.84 8.09 5.86
C MET A 77 -11.68 9.20 6.49
N GLU A 78 -13.00 9.05 6.55
CA GLU A 78 -13.86 9.93 7.35
C GLU A 78 -13.43 9.95 8.81
N LYS A 79 -13.25 8.77 9.44
CA LYS A 79 -12.76 8.67 10.82
C LYS A 79 -11.37 9.27 11.01
N VAL A 80 -10.45 9.02 10.06
CA VAL A 80 -9.09 9.56 10.10
C VAL A 80 -9.11 11.10 10.02
N VAL A 81 -9.87 11.67 9.09
CA VAL A 81 -9.99 13.12 8.94
C VAL A 81 -10.63 13.74 10.18
N SER A 82 -11.73 13.17 10.68
CA SER A 82 -12.37 13.63 11.91
C SER A 82 -11.41 13.62 13.10
N PHE A 83 -10.63 12.55 13.25
CA PHE A 83 -9.60 12.45 14.29
C PHE A 83 -8.54 13.54 14.13
N CYS A 84 -7.97 13.70 12.93
CA CYS A 84 -6.93 14.70 12.70
C CYS A 84 -7.40 16.13 12.96
N ILE A 85 -8.66 16.45 12.66
CA ILE A 85 -9.26 17.77 12.96
C ILE A 85 -9.50 17.91 14.47
N ALA A 86 -10.09 16.91 15.12
CA ALA A 86 -10.41 16.97 16.55
C ALA A 86 -9.17 17.09 17.45
N HIS A 87 -8.00 16.71 16.94
CA HIS A 87 -6.71 16.78 17.63
C HIS A 87 -5.77 17.86 17.07
N ASP A 88 -6.29 18.82 16.27
CA ASP A 88 -5.52 19.93 15.70
C ASP A 88 -4.25 19.50 14.92
N ILE A 89 -4.25 18.29 14.35
CA ILE A 89 -3.16 17.77 13.51
C ILE A 89 -3.15 18.46 12.15
N VAL A 90 -4.33 18.85 11.65
CA VAL A 90 -4.52 19.60 10.41
C VAL A 90 -5.43 20.78 10.65
N GLU A 91 -5.11 21.93 10.06
CA GLU A 91 -5.91 23.16 10.20
C GLU A 91 -7.30 23.04 9.56
N LYS A 92 -7.43 22.22 8.51
CA LYS A 92 -8.70 21.98 7.81
C LYS A 92 -8.76 20.58 7.22
N ALA A 93 -9.99 20.09 7.02
CA ALA A 93 -10.23 18.85 6.30
C ALA A 93 -9.60 18.90 4.89
N PRO A 94 -8.72 17.95 4.52
CA PRO A 94 -8.21 17.87 3.16
C PRO A 94 -9.32 17.38 2.21
N SER A 95 -9.29 17.84 0.96
CA SER A 95 -10.08 17.20 -0.09
C SER A 95 -9.50 15.81 -0.39
N ILE A 96 -10.36 14.79 -0.31
CA ILE A 96 -9.97 13.40 -0.58
C ILE A 96 -10.71 12.92 -1.82
N SER A 97 -9.97 12.33 -2.77
CA SER A 97 -10.54 11.72 -3.98
C SER A 97 -10.18 10.24 -4.10
N TYR A 98 -11.07 9.48 -4.73
CA TYR A 98 -10.93 8.03 -4.94
C TYR A 98 -11.01 7.72 -6.44
N GLY A 99 -9.98 7.06 -6.97
CA GLY A 99 -9.78 6.83 -8.40
C GLY A 99 -8.76 7.79 -9.03
N ASP A 100 -8.76 7.86 -10.35
CA ASP A 100 -7.80 8.65 -11.11
C ASP A 100 -8.11 10.16 -11.12
N SER A 101 -7.12 10.95 -11.55
CA SER A 101 -7.17 12.41 -11.54
C SER A 101 -8.27 13.04 -12.39
N SER A 102 -8.94 12.29 -13.28
CA SER A 102 -10.06 12.81 -14.08
C SER A 102 -11.25 13.24 -13.23
N LYS A 103 -11.40 12.67 -12.02
CA LYS A 103 -12.51 12.98 -11.12
C LYS A 103 -12.34 14.28 -10.31
N ASP A 104 -11.12 14.63 -9.93
CA ASP A 104 -10.81 15.85 -9.18
C ASP A 104 -9.30 16.18 -9.24
N ALA A 105 -8.86 16.90 -10.26
CA ALA A 105 -7.44 17.18 -10.46
C ALA A 105 -6.74 17.88 -9.27
N ASN A 106 -7.50 18.48 -8.34
CA ASN A 106 -6.97 19.30 -7.25
C ASN A 106 -7.17 18.68 -5.86
N ALA A 107 -7.54 17.40 -5.77
CA ALA A 107 -7.65 16.70 -4.50
C ALA A 107 -6.31 16.73 -3.74
N ALA A 108 -6.33 17.14 -2.47
CA ALA A 108 -5.13 17.20 -1.63
C ALA A 108 -4.58 15.80 -1.32
N VAL A 109 -5.46 14.81 -1.17
CA VAL A 109 -5.11 13.39 -1.00
C VAL A 109 -5.91 12.56 -1.99
N ARG A 110 -5.23 11.61 -2.65
CA ARG A 110 -5.83 10.76 -3.66
C ARG A 110 -5.48 9.30 -3.45
N PHE A 111 -6.52 8.47 -3.45
CA PHE A 111 -6.40 7.01 -3.45
C PHE A 111 -6.66 6.50 -4.87
N ASP A 112 -5.58 6.37 -5.63
CA ASP A 112 -5.61 6.01 -7.04
C ASP A 112 -5.12 4.56 -7.27
N PRO A 113 -5.96 3.63 -7.77
CA PRO A 113 -5.56 2.27 -8.07
C PRO A 113 -4.88 2.08 -9.44
N THR A 114 -4.77 3.10 -10.29
CA THR A 114 -4.39 2.95 -11.71
C THR A 114 -3.07 2.22 -11.91
N PHE A 115 -2.03 2.49 -11.12
CA PHE A 115 -0.75 1.77 -11.28
C PHE A 115 -0.83 0.29 -10.84
N ILE A 116 -1.67 -0.05 -9.86
CA ILE A 116 -1.92 -1.46 -9.50
C ILE A 116 -2.64 -2.18 -10.65
N GLU A 117 -3.57 -1.51 -11.31
CA GLU A 117 -4.28 -2.06 -12.49
C GLU A 117 -3.31 -2.34 -13.64
N LYS A 118 -2.38 -1.41 -13.91
CA LYS A 118 -1.33 -1.58 -14.92
C LYS A 118 -0.41 -2.77 -14.62
N VAL A 119 0.06 -2.88 -13.37
CA VAL A 119 0.88 -4.02 -12.92
C VAL A 119 0.11 -5.33 -13.07
N LYS A 120 -1.17 -5.38 -12.68
CA LYS A 120 -2.01 -6.57 -12.84
C LYS A 120 -2.15 -7.01 -14.30
N GLN A 121 -2.22 -6.06 -15.23
CA GLN A 121 -2.34 -6.32 -16.66
C GLN A 121 -1.01 -6.72 -17.33
N GLY A 122 0.12 -6.64 -16.61
CA GLY A 122 1.45 -6.90 -17.18
C GLY A 122 1.89 -5.86 -18.21
N ALA A 123 1.32 -4.65 -18.15
CA ALA A 123 1.44 -3.63 -19.19
C ALA A 123 2.74 -2.82 -19.15
N VAL A 124 3.68 -3.14 -18.26
CA VAL A 124 4.96 -2.43 -18.14
C VAL A 124 6.11 -3.43 -18.30
N LYS A 125 6.60 -3.54 -19.54
CA LYS A 125 7.93 -4.07 -19.87
C LYS A 125 8.60 -3.12 -20.85
#